data_AF-A0AA39QUM2-F1
#
_entry.id   AF-A0AA39QUM2-F1
#
_cell.length_a   1.000
_cell.length_b   1.000
_cell.length_c   1.000
_cell.angle_alpha   90.00
_cell.angle_beta   90.00
_cell.angle_gamma   90.00
#
_symmetry.space_group_name_H-M   'P 1'
#
loop_
_entity.id
_entity.type
_entity.pdbx_description
1 polymer ?
#
loop_
_entity_poly.entity_id
_entity_poly.type
_entity_poly.pdbx_seq_one_letter_code
_entity_poly.pdbx_strand_id
1 'polypeptide(L)'
;MSYEEMQAEKGFSPTMTLPRIRWLRSISYRTFTYLAVLAIILMSFVSPIRHLTTPFFATHFSHYPFTTFNTEEIASLMTEFYELLSQMGQFPPATIKYPPHLHPPVNAKFAKSLGMAPQVVDLIQKLPYIESNGRIWLFEGIFADFREDEDLESSRDPFGLNPDGWSYYSERGPYMRPWQVALNAVGNHGAVLLLDTWTNRIVITNGLCGCSKDPQLEQISHKQTWSRNFYAWEHLPSRHAPDVLRDFIKKFRNLEWLPAEYSPYSTPSDTVVRELYRTNGWPDQFNLTAFEAAKARSANYTKETWETEEPVQLVRWLDDHIDGLERAIQELKINQLGLGTPDQNQKALDFDSGTAQKIEISDAFVDQLDRTRTRKESRRLGVDEEIMRQEVKLAAAKEELQAAERRMNLAGLSRNDLPPGASYVDQQATAAYMDFRRTHNV
;
A
#
# COMPACT_ATOMS: atom_id res chain seq x y z
N MET A 1 18.82 -33.98 21.24
CA MET A 1 17.92 -35.14 21.03
C MET A 1 17.91 -35.47 19.55
N SER A 2 18.44 -36.64 19.17
CA SER A 2 18.46 -37.08 17.77
C SER A 2 17.13 -37.75 17.40
N TYR A 3 16.83 -37.83 16.11
CA TYR A 3 15.64 -38.49 15.56
C TYR A 3 15.51 -39.97 15.99
N GLU A 4 16.62 -40.59 16.41
CA GLU A 4 16.69 -41.95 16.89
C GLU A 4 16.21 -42.08 18.35
N GLU A 5 16.35 -41.04 19.18
CA GLU A 5 15.83 -41.03 20.56
C GLU A 5 14.30 -40.89 20.59
N MET A 6 13.68 -40.30 19.56
CA MET A 6 12.22 -40.20 19.43
C MET A 6 11.51 -41.52 19.06
N GLN A 7 12.23 -42.50 18.51
CA GLN A 7 11.66 -43.79 18.10
C GLN A 7 11.64 -44.82 19.25
N ALA A 8 12.40 -44.61 20.32
CA ALA A 8 12.47 -45.53 21.46
C ALA A 8 11.30 -45.38 22.46
N GLU A 9 10.55 -44.27 22.42
CA GLU A 9 9.49 -43.97 23.39
C GLU A 9 8.10 -44.52 23.00
N LYS A 10 7.95 -45.04 21.78
CA LYS A 10 6.71 -45.68 21.32
C LYS A 10 6.93 -47.18 21.19
N GLY A 11 6.76 -47.89 22.31
CA GLY A 11 6.83 -49.34 22.38
C GLY A 11 5.97 -50.03 21.31
N PHE A 12 6.62 -50.48 20.24
CA PHE A 12 6.03 -51.27 19.17
C PHE A 12 6.79 -52.59 19.08
N SER A 13 6.15 -53.66 19.56
CA SER A 13 6.64 -55.04 19.42
C SER A 13 6.29 -55.57 18.02
N PRO A 14 7.22 -56.19 17.28
CA PRO A 14 6.94 -56.73 15.96
C PRO A 14 6.68 -58.24 16.03
N THR A 15 5.49 -58.66 16.45
CA THR A 15 5.00 -60.03 16.21
C THR A 15 3.49 -60.05 16.04
N MET A 16 3.01 -59.82 14.82
CA MET A 16 1.66 -60.22 14.42
C MET A 16 1.75 -61.11 13.18
N THR A 17 1.66 -62.41 13.42
CA THR A 17 1.44 -63.43 12.40
C THR A 17 0.01 -63.31 11.88
N LEU A 18 -0.16 -62.86 10.64
CA LEU A 18 -1.45 -62.87 9.96
C LEU A 18 -1.89 -64.32 9.66
N PRO A 19 -3.18 -64.68 9.89
CA PRO A 19 -3.68 -65.99 9.52
C PRO A 19 -3.68 -66.13 7.99
N ARG A 20 -3.05 -67.20 7.49
CA ARG A 20 -3.11 -67.59 6.08
C ARG A 20 -4.56 -67.94 5.71
N ILE A 21 -5.26 -66.99 5.10
CA ILE A 21 -6.61 -67.20 4.54
C ILE A 21 -6.48 -68.11 3.32
N ARG A 22 -6.71 -69.42 3.53
CA ARG A 22 -6.63 -70.49 2.52
C ARG A 22 -7.80 -70.52 1.52
N TRP A 23 -8.79 -69.63 1.64
CA TRP A 23 -10.03 -69.66 0.84
C TRP A 23 -9.95 -68.98 -0.54
N LEU A 24 -8.84 -68.35 -0.92
CA LEU A 24 -8.73 -67.64 -2.21
C LEU A 24 -8.29 -68.52 -3.40
N ARG A 25 -8.13 -69.84 -3.23
CA ARG A 25 -7.65 -70.72 -4.31
C ARG A 25 -8.72 -71.26 -5.26
N SER A 26 -10.01 -70.95 -5.09
CA SER A 26 -11.08 -71.44 -5.97
C SER A 26 -11.82 -70.38 -6.77
N ILE A 27 -11.40 -69.11 -6.70
CA ILE A 27 -12.02 -68.06 -7.51
C ILE A 27 -11.47 -68.18 -8.93
N SER A 28 -12.29 -68.65 -9.86
CA SER A 28 -11.91 -68.73 -11.26
C SER A 28 -11.56 -67.33 -11.80
N TYR A 29 -10.64 -67.25 -12.75
CA TYR A 29 -10.25 -65.97 -13.38
C TYR A 29 -11.47 -65.19 -13.93
N ARG A 30 -12.50 -65.92 -14.39
CA ARG A 30 -13.78 -65.34 -14.83
C ARG A 30 -14.53 -64.68 -13.68
N THR A 31 -14.58 -65.33 -12.52
CA THR A 31 -15.22 -64.77 -11.32
C THR A 31 -14.51 -63.51 -10.82
N PHE A 32 -13.17 -63.50 -10.89
CA PHE A 32 -12.38 -62.32 -10.52
C PHE A 32 -12.62 -61.15 -11.49
N THR A 33 -12.67 -61.41 -12.80
CA THR A 33 -12.93 -60.36 -13.80
C THR A 33 -14.35 -59.79 -13.68
N TYR A 34 -15.37 -60.62 -13.41
CA TYR A 34 -16.72 -60.12 -13.13
C TYR A 34 -16.78 -59.25 -11.87
N LEU A 35 -16.09 -59.64 -10.79
CA LEU A 35 -16.04 -58.84 -9.56
C LEU A 35 -15.28 -57.52 -9.75
N ALA A 36 -14.21 -57.52 -10.56
CA ALA A 36 -13.47 -56.30 -10.88
C ALA A 36 -14.31 -55.32 -11.72
N VAL A 37 -15.03 -55.82 -12.74
CA VAL A 37 -15.94 -54.99 -13.54
C VAL A 37 -17.10 -54.46 -12.71
N LEU A 38 -17.69 -55.30 -11.85
CA LEU A 38 -18.75 -54.87 -10.92
C LEU A 38 -18.24 -53.81 -9.94
N ALA A 39 -17.02 -53.93 -9.43
CA ALA A 39 -16.40 -52.94 -8.55
C ALA A 39 -16.15 -51.61 -9.29
N ILE A 40 -15.70 -51.64 -10.55
CA ILE A 40 -15.54 -50.42 -11.36
C ILE A 40 -16.89 -49.73 -11.58
N ILE A 41 -17.93 -50.48 -11.96
CA ILE A 41 -19.28 -49.95 -12.14
C ILE A 41 -19.81 -49.36 -10.82
N LEU A 42 -19.66 -50.07 -9.70
CA LEU A 42 -20.04 -49.57 -8.37
C LEU A 42 -19.27 -48.29 -7.99
N MET A 43 -17.97 -48.20 -8.28
CA MET A 43 -17.19 -46.99 -8.03
C MET A 43 -17.64 -45.81 -8.92
N SER A 44 -18.08 -46.08 -10.16
CA SER A 44 -18.65 -45.05 -11.05
C SER A 44 -19.99 -44.49 -10.54
N PHE A 45 -20.80 -45.30 -9.85
CA PHE A 45 -22.07 -44.85 -9.24
C PHE A 45 -21.91 -44.25 -7.83
N VAL A 46 -20.83 -44.56 -7.10
CA VAL A 46 -20.55 -43.97 -5.78
C VAL A 46 -19.90 -42.58 -5.88
N SER A 47 -19.21 -42.26 -6.98
CA SER A 47 -18.56 -40.96 -7.18
C SER A 47 -19.53 -39.75 -7.18
N PRO A 48 -20.73 -39.79 -7.80
CA PRO A 48 -21.69 -38.69 -7.68
C PRO A 48 -22.38 -38.59 -6.31
N ILE A 49 -22.37 -39.66 -5.50
CA ILE A 49 -23.01 -39.66 -4.16
C ILE A 49 -22.08 -39.08 -3.09
N ARG A 50 -20.75 -39.17 -3.26
CA ARG A 50 -19.78 -38.57 -2.32
C ARG A 50 -19.76 -37.04 -2.31
N HIS A 51 -20.38 -36.38 -3.28
CA HIS A 51 -20.56 -34.93 -3.27
C HIS A 51 -21.82 -34.44 -2.53
N LEU A 52 -22.66 -35.34 -2.02
CA LEU A 52 -23.94 -34.97 -1.38
C LEU A 52 -24.00 -35.20 0.13
N THR A 53 -23.02 -35.84 0.78
CA THR A 53 -23.15 -36.19 2.21
C THR A 53 -21.86 -36.14 3.06
N THR A 54 -20.91 -35.25 2.80
CA THR A 54 -19.83 -34.96 3.77
C THR A 54 -20.08 -33.63 4.48
N PRO A 55 -20.59 -33.62 5.72
CA PRO A 55 -20.54 -32.44 6.57
C PRO A 55 -19.12 -32.38 7.17
N PHE A 56 -18.16 -31.81 6.42
CA PHE A 56 -16.79 -31.61 6.90
C PHE A 56 -16.37 -30.13 6.88
N PHE A 57 -17.34 -29.21 6.95
CA PHE A 57 -17.11 -27.76 7.01
C PHE A 57 -17.69 -27.11 8.28
N ALA A 58 -17.70 -27.82 9.40
CA ALA A 58 -18.29 -27.32 10.63
C ALA A 58 -17.33 -27.42 11.83
N THR A 59 -16.08 -27.02 11.69
CA THR A 59 -15.23 -26.67 12.85
C THR A 59 -14.25 -25.57 12.45
N HIS A 60 -14.36 -24.41 13.12
CA HIS A 60 -13.54 -23.19 12.99
C HIS A 60 -14.11 -22.01 12.17
N PHE A 61 -15.43 -21.89 12.03
CA PHE A 61 -16.02 -20.56 11.88
C PHE A 61 -16.17 -19.95 13.28
N SER A 62 -15.29 -18.99 13.56
CA SER A 62 -15.37 -18.06 14.70
C SER A 62 -16.82 -17.65 14.96
N HIS A 63 -17.31 -17.88 16.18
CA HIS A 63 -18.62 -17.45 16.67
C HIS A 63 -18.74 -15.92 16.65
N TYR A 64 -18.89 -15.32 15.47
CA TYR A 64 -19.51 -14.02 15.35
C TYR A 64 -21.01 -14.27 15.17
N PRO A 65 -21.90 -13.61 15.94
CA PRO A 65 -23.32 -13.66 15.63
C PRO A 65 -23.48 -13.19 14.19
N PHE A 66 -24.05 -14.04 13.32
CA PHE A 66 -24.38 -13.64 11.95
C PHE A 66 -25.42 -12.53 12.02
N THR A 67 -24.98 -11.28 11.94
CA THR A 67 -25.88 -10.16 11.68
C THR A 67 -26.32 -10.27 10.22
N THR A 68 -27.63 -10.28 9.99
CA THR A 68 -28.19 -10.36 8.64
C THR A 68 -27.80 -9.12 7.84
N PHE A 69 -27.21 -9.33 6.66
CA PHE A 69 -26.93 -8.24 5.73
C PHE A 69 -28.21 -7.50 5.34
N ASN A 70 -28.18 -6.17 5.38
CA ASN A 70 -29.30 -5.32 5.01
C ASN A 70 -28.86 -4.32 3.94
N THR A 71 -29.38 -4.47 2.73
CA THR A 71 -29.07 -3.60 1.60
C THR A 71 -29.38 -2.13 1.89
N GLU A 72 -30.55 -1.84 2.48
CA GLU A 72 -31.01 -0.48 2.71
C GLU A 72 -30.11 0.25 3.72
N GLU A 73 -29.62 -0.47 4.73
CA GLU A 73 -28.71 0.11 5.73
C GLU A 73 -27.38 0.52 5.11
N ILE A 74 -26.78 -0.35 4.29
CA ILE A 74 -25.52 -0.04 3.59
C ILE A 74 -25.71 1.11 2.59
N ALA A 75 -26.79 1.07 1.80
CA ALA A 75 -27.09 2.14 0.85
C ALA A 75 -27.32 3.49 1.54
N SER A 76 -28.07 3.51 2.65
CA SER A 76 -28.31 4.71 3.45
C SER A 76 -27.02 5.26 4.04
N LEU A 77 -26.15 4.41 4.58
CA LEU A 77 -24.87 4.84 5.16
C LEU A 77 -23.89 5.35 4.11
N MET A 78 -23.83 4.72 2.93
CA MET A 78 -23.05 5.23 1.80
C MET A 78 -23.56 6.59 1.32
N THR A 79 -24.89 6.78 1.32
CA THR A 79 -25.55 8.06 0.99
C THR A 79 -25.18 9.14 1.98
N GLU A 80 -25.35 8.88 3.28
CA GLU A 80 -24.96 9.80 4.34
C GLU A 80 -23.47 10.16 4.25
N PHE A 81 -22.62 9.17 3.95
CA PHE A 81 -21.18 9.41 3.81
C PHE A 81 -20.85 10.31 2.61
N TYR A 82 -21.45 10.09 1.44
CA TYR A 82 -21.20 10.92 0.26
C TYR A 82 -21.75 12.34 0.43
N GLU A 83 -22.92 12.48 1.07
CA GLU A 83 -23.48 13.77 1.43
C GLU A 83 -22.59 14.53 2.40
N LEU A 84 -22.03 13.85 3.40
CA LEU A 84 -21.05 14.43 4.33
C LEU A 84 -19.82 14.95 3.57
N LEU A 85 -19.24 14.15 2.67
CA LEU A 85 -18.09 14.58 1.86
C LEU A 85 -18.44 15.79 0.98
N SER A 86 -19.65 15.83 0.42
CA SER A 86 -20.12 16.99 -0.34
C SER A 86 -20.27 18.24 0.55
N GLN A 87 -20.83 18.09 1.75
CA GLN A 87 -20.93 19.17 2.74
C GLN A 87 -19.54 19.69 3.15
N MET A 88 -18.53 18.82 3.21
CA MET A 88 -17.13 19.19 3.40
C MET A 88 -16.47 19.85 2.17
N GLY A 89 -17.21 20.12 1.11
CA GLY A 89 -16.69 20.79 -0.10
C GLY A 89 -15.83 19.91 -0.99
N GLN A 90 -15.90 18.58 -0.88
CA GLN A 90 -15.11 17.69 -1.76
C GLN A 90 -15.65 17.67 -3.20
N PHE A 91 -16.96 17.81 -3.34
CA PHE A 91 -17.64 17.93 -4.62
C PHE A 91 -19.02 18.58 -4.44
N PRO A 92 -19.57 19.22 -5.49
CA PRO A 92 -20.91 19.82 -5.43
C PRO A 92 -22.00 18.76 -5.17
N PRO A 93 -23.07 19.06 -4.41
CA PRO A 93 -24.14 18.09 -4.16
C PRO A 93 -24.78 17.52 -5.44
N ALA A 94 -24.84 18.31 -6.51
CA ALA A 94 -25.40 17.92 -7.80
C ALA A 94 -24.65 16.78 -8.51
N THR A 95 -23.42 16.47 -8.09
CA THR A 95 -22.67 15.33 -8.63
C THR A 95 -23.12 14.00 -8.04
N ILE A 96 -23.81 14.01 -6.89
CA ILE A 96 -24.35 12.78 -6.29
C ILE A 96 -25.58 12.36 -7.09
N LYS A 97 -25.56 11.12 -7.59
CA LYS A 97 -26.67 10.48 -8.30
C LYS A 97 -27.29 9.45 -7.37
N TYR A 98 -28.56 9.68 -7.04
CA TYR A 98 -29.32 8.88 -6.11
C TYR A 98 -30.13 7.81 -6.85
N PRO A 99 -30.39 6.66 -6.23
CA PRO A 99 -31.36 5.70 -6.75
C PRO A 99 -32.79 6.32 -6.77
N PRO A 100 -33.70 5.84 -7.63
CA PRO A 100 -33.48 4.83 -8.65
C PRO A 100 -32.70 5.39 -9.85
N HIS A 101 -31.67 4.65 -10.27
CA HIS A 101 -30.83 5.01 -11.42
C HIS A 101 -31.58 4.71 -12.73
N LEU A 102 -32.22 5.73 -13.30
CA LEU A 102 -32.94 5.57 -14.57
C LEU A 102 -32.08 5.91 -15.79
N HIS A 103 -31.11 6.82 -15.65
CA HIS A 103 -30.30 7.34 -16.75
C HIS A 103 -28.86 7.70 -16.31
N PRO A 104 -27.83 6.89 -16.62
CA PRO A 104 -27.94 5.49 -17.05
C PRO A 104 -28.39 4.57 -15.89
N PRO A 105 -29.11 3.46 -16.18
CA PRO A 105 -29.41 2.45 -15.18
C PRO A 105 -28.21 1.50 -14.97
N VAL A 106 -28.12 0.90 -13.79
CA VAL A 106 -27.19 -0.21 -13.53
C VAL A 106 -27.55 -1.41 -14.42
N ASN A 107 -26.58 -1.93 -15.18
CA ASN A 107 -26.79 -3.08 -16.07
C ASN A 107 -26.89 -4.40 -15.29
N ALA A 108 -28.06 -4.65 -14.70
CA ALA A 108 -28.31 -5.82 -13.86
C ALA A 108 -28.10 -7.16 -14.60
N LYS A 109 -28.29 -7.18 -15.92
CA LYS A 109 -28.05 -8.38 -16.74
C LYS A 109 -26.55 -8.66 -16.86
N PHE A 110 -25.75 -7.63 -17.10
CA PHE A 110 -24.30 -7.75 -17.17
C PHE A 110 -23.70 -8.10 -15.80
N ALA A 111 -24.14 -7.45 -14.73
CA ALA A 111 -23.76 -7.79 -13.36
C ALA A 111 -24.01 -9.27 -13.03
N LYS A 112 -25.17 -9.83 -13.47
CA LYS A 112 -25.46 -11.27 -13.34
C LYS A 112 -24.53 -12.14 -14.18
N SER A 113 -24.16 -11.72 -15.40
CA SER A 113 -23.20 -12.47 -16.23
C SER A 113 -21.79 -12.49 -15.64
N LEU A 114 -21.44 -11.49 -14.83
CA LEU A 114 -20.20 -11.45 -14.03
C LEU A 114 -20.26 -12.35 -12.78
N GLY A 115 -21.35 -13.11 -12.59
CA GLY A 115 -21.52 -14.03 -11.48
C GLY A 115 -21.90 -13.37 -10.15
N MET A 116 -22.36 -12.12 -10.16
CA MET A 116 -22.82 -11.45 -8.93
C MET A 116 -24.12 -12.08 -8.40
N ALA A 117 -24.18 -12.29 -7.09
CA ALA A 117 -25.36 -12.81 -6.40
C ALA A 117 -26.50 -11.78 -6.41
N PRO A 118 -27.78 -12.22 -6.34
CA PRO A 118 -28.93 -11.30 -6.35
C PRO A 118 -28.86 -10.17 -5.33
N GLN A 119 -28.33 -10.44 -4.12
CA GLN A 119 -28.19 -9.43 -3.08
C GLN A 119 -27.14 -8.36 -3.40
N VAL A 120 -26.07 -8.72 -4.11
CA VAL A 120 -25.07 -7.75 -4.60
C VAL A 120 -25.68 -6.89 -5.69
N VAL A 121 -26.43 -7.51 -6.61
CA VAL A 121 -27.14 -6.79 -7.68
C VAL A 121 -28.20 -5.84 -7.12
N ASP A 122 -28.92 -6.22 -6.07
CA ASP A 122 -29.85 -5.34 -5.35
C ASP A 122 -29.12 -4.17 -4.68
N LEU A 123 -27.97 -4.42 -4.05
CA LEU A 123 -27.16 -3.37 -3.42
C LEU A 123 -26.69 -2.32 -4.40
N ILE A 124 -26.03 -2.72 -5.49
CA ILE A 124 -25.49 -1.76 -6.45
C ILE A 124 -26.62 -0.92 -7.09
N GLN A 125 -27.83 -1.45 -7.25
CA GLN A 125 -28.96 -0.65 -7.74
C GLN A 125 -29.42 0.45 -6.76
N LYS A 126 -29.05 0.35 -5.48
CA LYS A 126 -29.45 1.27 -4.41
C LYS A 126 -28.32 2.16 -3.90
N LEU A 127 -27.08 1.91 -4.31
CA LEU A 127 -25.96 2.77 -3.90
C LEU A 127 -26.07 4.16 -4.55
N PRO A 128 -25.66 5.23 -3.87
CA PRO A 128 -25.42 6.53 -4.50
C PRO A 128 -24.13 6.46 -5.34
N TYR A 129 -24.07 7.24 -6.41
CA TYR A 129 -22.87 7.36 -7.25
C TYR A 129 -22.42 8.80 -7.40
N ILE A 130 -21.15 9.01 -7.73
CA ILE A 130 -20.60 10.34 -8.03
C ILE A 130 -20.33 10.43 -9.53
N GLU A 131 -21.03 11.34 -10.20
CA GLU A 131 -20.76 11.71 -11.58
C GLU A 131 -19.48 12.56 -11.65
N SER A 132 -18.32 11.93 -11.51
CA SER A 132 -17.03 12.57 -11.77
C SER A 132 -15.94 11.54 -12.04
N ASN A 133 -15.22 11.75 -13.14
CA ASN A 133 -14.16 10.85 -13.58
C ASN A 133 -12.93 11.05 -12.68
N GLY A 134 -12.55 10.03 -11.91
CA GLY A 134 -11.22 9.93 -11.30
C GLY A 134 -10.91 10.87 -10.14
N ARG A 135 -11.92 11.35 -9.39
CA ARG A 135 -11.62 12.03 -8.11
C ARG A 135 -11.10 11.01 -7.10
N ILE A 136 -9.99 11.38 -6.45
CA ILE A 136 -9.44 10.63 -5.31
C ILE A 136 -10.52 10.53 -4.24
N TRP A 137 -10.80 9.31 -3.84
CA TRP A 137 -11.66 8.91 -2.75
C TRP A 137 -10.82 8.54 -1.52
N LEU A 138 -11.45 7.92 -0.53
CA LEU A 138 -10.81 7.47 0.69
C LEU A 138 -9.61 6.58 0.39
N PHE A 139 -8.51 6.79 1.12
CA PHE A 139 -7.27 6.00 1.04
C PHE A 139 -6.69 5.90 -0.37
N GLU A 140 -6.65 7.00 -1.12
CA GLU A 140 -6.12 7.08 -2.50
C GLU A 140 -6.90 6.24 -3.53
N GLY A 141 -8.03 5.61 -3.13
CA GLY A 141 -8.95 4.96 -4.06
C GLY A 141 -9.66 5.99 -4.95
N ILE A 142 -10.56 5.53 -5.81
CA ILE A 142 -11.45 6.42 -6.58
C ILE A 142 -12.89 5.92 -6.47
N PHE A 143 -13.85 6.82 -6.68
CA PHE A 143 -15.27 6.48 -6.72
C PHE A 143 -15.52 5.43 -7.82
N ALA A 144 -16.38 4.45 -7.53
CA ALA A 144 -16.92 3.53 -8.53
C ALA A 144 -18.36 3.91 -8.84
N ASP A 145 -18.73 3.84 -10.11
CA ASP A 145 -20.06 4.09 -10.64
C ASP A 145 -20.56 2.88 -11.41
N PHE A 146 -21.29 1.98 -10.75
CA PHE A 146 -21.77 0.74 -11.38
C PHE A 146 -22.90 0.93 -12.39
N ARG A 147 -23.24 2.19 -12.73
CA ARG A 147 -24.03 2.47 -13.93
C ARG A 147 -23.19 2.29 -15.20
N GLU A 148 -21.87 2.32 -15.07
CA GLU A 148 -20.89 2.01 -16.12
C GLU A 148 -20.46 0.53 -16.03
N ASP A 149 -20.41 -0.14 -17.19
CA ASP A 149 -20.09 -1.57 -17.25
C ASP A 149 -18.62 -1.84 -16.88
N GLU A 150 -17.72 -0.90 -17.15
CA GLU A 150 -16.30 -0.99 -16.81
C GLU A 150 -16.06 -1.06 -15.30
N ASP A 151 -16.80 -0.29 -14.51
CA ASP A 151 -16.70 -0.30 -13.04
C ASP A 151 -17.34 -1.58 -12.46
N LEU A 152 -18.39 -2.10 -13.09
CA LEU A 152 -18.95 -3.41 -12.75
C LEU A 152 -17.92 -4.52 -12.94
N GLU A 153 -17.24 -4.55 -14.09
CA GLU A 153 -16.21 -5.55 -14.39
C GLU A 153 -15.01 -5.40 -13.44
N SER A 154 -14.51 -4.17 -13.28
CA SER A 154 -13.39 -3.86 -12.39
C SER A 154 -13.69 -4.22 -10.94
N SER A 155 -14.95 -4.14 -10.48
CA SER A 155 -15.32 -4.55 -9.13
C SER A 155 -15.11 -6.06 -8.85
N ARG A 156 -14.98 -6.88 -9.90
CA ARG A 156 -14.72 -8.33 -9.80
C ARG A 156 -13.24 -8.66 -9.70
N ASP A 157 -12.38 -7.79 -10.23
CA ASP A 157 -10.92 -7.86 -10.17
C ASP A 157 -10.35 -6.46 -9.87
N PRO A 158 -10.55 -5.97 -8.63
CA PRO A 158 -10.26 -4.58 -8.29
C PRO A 158 -8.78 -4.20 -8.38
N PHE A 159 -7.88 -5.17 -8.59
CA PHE A 159 -6.44 -4.96 -8.71
C PHE A 159 -5.89 -5.34 -10.10
N GLY A 160 -6.76 -5.69 -11.05
CA GLY A 160 -6.35 -6.04 -12.42
C GLY A 160 -5.39 -7.22 -12.51
N LEU A 161 -5.54 -8.21 -11.63
CA LEU A 161 -4.64 -9.36 -11.54
C LEU A 161 -4.92 -10.43 -12.61
N ASN A 162 -6.03 -10.29 -13.35
CA ASN A 162 -6.48 -11.18 -14.43
C ASN A 162 -6.45 -12.66 -14.00
N PRO A 163 -7.34 -13.08 -13.08
CA PRO A 163 -7.42 -14.47 -12.65
C PRO A 163 -7.81 -15.38 -13.83
N ASP A 164 -7.12 -16.50 -14.00
CA ASP A 164 -7.33 -17.49 -15.08
C ASP A 164 -7.87 -18.83 -14.58
N GLY A 165 -8.11 -18.94 -13.27
CA GLY A 165 -8.63 -20.14 -12.63
C GLY A 165 -10.12 -20.36 -12.89
N TRP A 166 -10.47 -21.58 -13.24
CA TRP A 166 -11.86 -22.00 -13.53
C TRP A 166 -12.82 -21.91 -12.34
N SER A 167 -12.33 -21.89 -11.10
CA SER A 167 -13.14 -21.84 -9.89
C SER A 167 -12.50 -20.96 -8.83
N TYR A 168 -13.28 -20.44 -7.89
CA TYR A 168 -12.74 -19.68 -6.75
C TYR A 168 -11.70 -20.47 -5.94
N TYR A 169 -11.75 -21.80 -5.93
CA TYR A 169 -10.82 -22.64 -5.19
C TYR A 169 -9.56 -23.01 -5.98
N SER A 170 -9.47 -22.54 -7.23
CA SER A 170 -8.27 -22.66 -8.05
C SER A 170 -7.18 -21.72 -7.53
N GLU A 171 -5.92 -22.06 -7.75
CA GLU A 171 -4.76 -21.29 -7.28
C GLU A 171 -4.79 -19.82 -7.74
N ARG A 172 -5.24 -19.60 -8.98
CA ARG A 172 -5.52 -18.29 -9.57
C ARG A 172 -7.01 -18.09 -9.87
N GLY A 173 -7.88 -18.59 -8.99
CA GLY A 173 -9.33 -18.46 -9.13
C GLY A 173 -9.80 -17.00 -9.16
N PRO A 174 -11.08 -16.71 -9.46
CA PRO A 174 -11.60 -15.35 -9.41
C PRO A 174 -11.30 -14.66 -8.06
N TYR A 175 -11.02 -13.35 -8.10
CA TYR A 175 -10.71 -12.56 -6.91
C TYR A 175 -11.92 -12.46 -5.98
N MET A 176 -13.12 -12.30 -6.55
CA MET A 176 -14.35 -12.07 -5.81
C MET A 176 -15.31 -13.26 -5.90
N ARG A 177 -15.87 -13.68 -4.75
CA ARG A 177 -17.01 -14.61 -4.69
C ARG A 177 -18.29 -13.93 -5.18
N PRO A 178 -19.34 -14.69 -5.54
CA PRO A 178 -20.62 -14.11 -6.01
C PRO A 178 -21.25 -13.09 -5.07
N TRP A 179 -21.11 -13.28 -3.74
CA TRP A 179 -21.66 -12.40 -2.70
C TRP A 179 -20.69 -11.31 -2.23
N GLN A 180 -19.59 -11.09 -2.95
CA GLN A 180 -18.60 -10.08 -2.61
C GLN A 180 -18.61 -8.98 -3.68
N VAL A 181 -18.35 -7.74 -3.30
CA VAL A 181 -18.23 -6.60 -4.22
C VAL A 181 -17.25 -5.57 -3.68
N ALA A 182 -16.42 -4.98 -4.55
CA ALA A 182 -15.61 -3.82 -4.20
C ALA A 182 -16.51 -2.57 -4.25
N LEU A 183 -16.58 -1.78 -3.19
CA LEU A 183 -17.45 -0.58 -3.13
C LEU A 183 -16.84 0.65 -3.82
N ASN A 184 -15.58 0.55 -4.22
CA ASN A 184 -14.82 1.60 -4.90
C ASN A 184 -13.77 0.97 -5.82
N ALA A 185 -13.21 1.78 -6.71
CA ALA A 185 -12.09 1.38 -7.54
C ALA A 185 -10.75 1.76 -6.89
N VAL A 186 -9.70 1.01 -7.23
CA VAL A 186 -8.36 1.13 -6.62
C VAL A 186 -7.65 2.43 -6.96
N GLY A 187 -7.93 3.03 -8.12
CA GLY A 187 -7.20 4.20 -8.61
C GLY A 187 -5.71 3.90 -8.82
N ASN A 188 -4.84 4.83 -8.43
CA ASN A 188 -3.38 4.64 -8.51
C ASN A 188 -2.84 4.09 -7.18
N HIS A 189 -2.95 2.78 -6.97
CA HIS A 189 -2.48 2.04 -5.78
C HIS A 189 -3.25 2.30 -4.46
N GLY A 190 -4.43 2.90 -4.52
CA GLY A 190 -5.26 3.15 -3.35
C GLY A 190 -5.84 1.91 -2.68
N ALA A 191 -6.54 2.12 -1.57
CA ALA A 191 -7.24 1.06 -0.88
C ALA A 191 -8.64 0.82 -1.48
N VAL A 192 -9.08 -0.43 -1.35
CA VAL A 192 -10.38 -0.92 -1.82
C VAL A 192 -11.16 -1.44 -0.61
N LEU A 193 -12.43 -1.06 -0.54
CA LEU A 193 -13.41 -1.58 0.40
C LEU A 193 -14.09 -2.80 -0.21
N LEU A 194 -13.66 -3.98 0.21
CA LEU A 194 -14.25 -5.25 -0.20
C LEU A 194 -15.38 -5.61 0.77
N LEU A 195 -16.62 -5.53 0.29
CA LEU A 195 -17.81 -5.91 1.04
C LEU A 195 -18.16 -7.38 0.80
N ASP A 196 -18.24 -8.16 1.87
CA ASP A 196 -18.83 -9.49 1.89
C ASP A 196 -20.26 -9.40 2.40
N THR A 197 -21.23 -9.56 1.49
CA THR A 197 -22.67 -9.50 1.81
C THR A 197 -23.19 -10.77 2.49
N TRP A 198 -22.40 -11.85 2.55
CA TRP A 198 -22.75 -13.07 3.29
C TRP A 198 -22.43 -12.95 4.78
N THR A 199 -21.30 -12.33 5.11
CA THR A 199 -20.87 -12.11 6.50
C THR A 199 -21.20 -10.72 7.03
N ASN A 200 -21.67 -9.82 6.15
CA ASN A 200 -21.92 -8.40 6.44
C ASN A 200 -20.68 -7.67 6.97
N ARG A 201 -19.53 -7.86 6.29
CA ARG A 201 -18.24 -7.30 6.72
C ARG A 201 -17.52 -6.61 5.57
N ILE A 202 -16.73 -5.59 5.93
CA ILE A 202 -15.82 -4.90 5.01
C ILE A 202 -14.37 -5.25 5.38
N VAL A 203 -13.58 -5.55 4.36
CA VAL A 203 -12.13 -5.54 4.39
C VAL A 203 -11.64 -4.30 3.66
N ILE A 204 -10.65 -3.63 4.22
CA ILE A 204 -9.97 -2.49 3.60
C ILE A 204 -8.56 -2.93 3.29
N THR A 205 -8.17 -2.98 2.02
CA THR A 205 -6.86 -3.49 1.60
C THR A 205 -6.38 -2.79 0.33
N ASN A 206 -5.09 -2.91 0.00
CA ASN A 206 -4.55 -2.47 -1.28
C ASN A 206 -3.77 -3.60 -1.97
N GLY A 207 -3.60 -3.47 -3.28
CA GLY A 207 -2.96 -4.51 -4.11
C GLY A 207 -1.46 -4.68 -3.86
N LEU A 208 -0.82 -3.78 -3.09
CA LEU A 208 0.62 -3.76 -2.91
C LEU A 208 1.11 -4.53 -1.69
N CYS A 209 0.37 -4.53 -0.58
CA CYS A 209 0.90 -5.06 0.68
C CYS A 209 0.30 -6.40 1.11
N GLY A 210 -0.81 -6.85 0.51
CA GLY A 210 -1.55 -8.01 1.01
C GLY A 210 -1.93 -7.88 2.49
N CYS A 211 -2.12 -6.64 2.95
CA CYS A 211 -2.27 -6.28 4.35
C CYS A 211 -3.54 -5.43 4.56
N SER A 212 -3.96 -5.28 5.82
CA SER A 212 -5.08 -4.40 6.15
C SER A 212 -4.66 -2.94 6.01
N LYS A 213 -5.51 -2.15 5.37
CA LYS A 213 -5.44 -0.68 5.35
C LYS A 213 -6.47 -0.02 6.25
N ASP A 214 -7.18 -0.82 7.05
CA ASP A 214 -8.05 -0.30 8.10
C ASP A 214 -7.20 0.20 9.28
N PRO A 215 -7.21 1.51 9.61
CA PRO A 215 -6.44 2.04 10.73
C PRO A 215 -6.82 1.45 12.08
N GLN A 216 -8.03 0.90 12.24
CA GLN A 216 -8.43 0.22 13.47
C GLN A 216 -7.86 -1.20 13.60
N LEU A 217 -7.43 -1.80 12.49
CA LEU A 217 -6.99 -3.20 12.43
C LEU A 217 -5.53 -3.36 11.97
N GLU A 218 -4.80 -2.26 11.75
CA GLU A 218 -3.42 -2.27 11.23
C GLU A 218 -2.47 -3.09 12.11
N GLN A 219 -2.69 -3.09 13.43
CA GLN A 219 -1.88 -3.84 14.39
C GLN A 219 -2.37 -5.27 14.65
N ILE A 220 -3.52 -5.65 14.08
CA ILE A 220 -4.09 -6.98 14.31
C ILE A 220 -3.39 -7.97 13.38
N SER A 221 -2.76 -8.97 13.98
CA SER A 221 -2.09 -10.03 13.22
C SER A 221 -3.07 -10.76 12.31
N HIS A 222 -2.62 -11.00 11.08
CA HIS A 222 -3.37 -11.77 10.11
C HIS A 222 -3.66 -13.15 10.66
N LYS A 223 -4.93 -13.58 10.57
CA LYS A 223 -5.25 -14.98 10.84
C LYS A 223 -4.58 -15.79 9.75
N GLN A 224 -3.70 -16.70 10.12
CA GLN A 224 -3.10 -17.65 9.19
C GLN A 224 -4.20 -18.61 8.72
N THR A 225 -4.95 -18.19 7.72
CA THR A 225 -5.89 -19.05 7.01
C THR A 225 -5.27 -19.36 5.67
N TRP A 226 -5.04 -20.65 5.44
CA TRP A 226 -4.51 -21.12 4.18
C TRP A 226 -5.67 -21.24 3.19
N SER A 227 -5.65 -20.42 2.14
CA SER A 227 -6.47 -20.61 0.97
C SER A 227 -5.59 -21.10 -0.16
N ARG A 228 -6.13 -22.01 -0.98
CA ARG A 228 -5.47 -22.40 -2.23
C ARG A 228 -5.46 -21.25 -3.23
N ASN A 229 -6.51 -20.43 -3.25
CA ASN A 229 -6.60 -19.26 -4.11
C ASN A 229 -5.74 -18.14 -3.53
N PHE A 230 -4.72 -17.71 -4.28
CA PHE A 230 -3.81 -16.64 -3.86
C PHE A 230 -4.48 -15.29 -3.67
N TYR A 231 -5.65 -15.10 -4.26
CA TYR A 231 -6.42 -13.86 -4.19
C TYR A 231 -7.46 -13.85 -3.07
N ALA A 232 -7.59 -14.96 -2.32
CA ALA A 232 -8.52 -15.09 -1.23
C ALA A 232 -8.14 -14.15 -0.07
N TRP A 233 -8.99 -13.18 0.21
CA TRP A 233 -8.76 -12.14 1.22
C TRP A 233 -9.44 -12.44 2.56
N GLU A 234 -10.06 -13.61 2.73
CA GLU A 234 -10.73 -14.00 3.98
C GLU A 234 -9.75 -14.08 5.19
N HIS A 235 -8.45 -14.11 4.94
CA HIS A 235 -7.40 -14.07 5.94
C HIS A 235 -7.15 -12.66 6.51
N LEU A 236 -7.59 -11.62 5.81
CA LEU A 236 -7.45 -10.23 6.24
C LEU A 236 -8.44 -9.91 7.35
N PRO A 237 -8.05 -9.08 8.33
CA PRO A 237 -8.98 -8.63 9.36
C PRO A 237 -10.10 -7.79 8.71
N SER A 238 -11.30 -7.94 9.23
CA SER A 238 -12.50 -7.27 8.73
C SER A 238 -13.37 -6.76 9.87
N ARG A 239 -14.19 -5.75 9.60
CA ARG A 239 -15.18 -5.21 10.56
C ARG A 239 -16.59 -5.34 10.00
N HIS A 240 -17.58 -5.31 10.88
CA HIS A 240 -19.00 -5.29 10.49
C HIS A 240 -19.27 -4.07 9.60
N ALA A 241 -19.91 -4.27 8.45
CA ALA A 241 -19.96 -3.26 7.39
C ALA A 241 -20.64 -1.95 7.82
N PRO A 242 -21.82 -1.97 8.49
CA PRO A 242 -22.42 -0.75 9.04
C PRO A 242 -21.51 -0.02 10.04
N ASP A 243 -20.73 -0.74 10.85
CA ASP A 243 -19.87 -0.14 11.87
C ASP A 243 -18.70 0.61 11.22
N VAL A 244 -18.15 0.06 10.12
CA VAL A 244 -17.11 0.73 9.32
C VAL A 244 -17.62 2.05 8.75
N LEU A 245 -18.80 2.04 8.11
CA LEU A 245 -19.35 3.23 7.47
C LEU A 245 -19.75 4.30 8.50
N ARG A 246 -20.36 3.91 9.63
CA ARG A 246 -20.65 4.81 10.75
C ARG A 246 -19.38 5.41 11.35
N ASP A 247 -18.33 4.61 11.49
CA ASP A 247 -17.03 5.08 11.97
C ASP A 247 -16.43 6.12 11.01
N PHE A 248 -16.50 5.89 9.69
CA PHE A 248 -16.05 6.87 8.70
C PHE A 248 -16.81 8.19 8.85
N ILE A 249 -18.15 8.13 8.82
CA ILE A 249 -19.03 9.31 8.99
C ILE A 249 -18.64 10.07 10.27
N LYS A 250 -18.52 9.36 11.40
CA LYS A 250 -18.14 9.96 12.68
C LYS A 250 -16.77 10.65 12.60
N LYS A 251 -15.76 9.98 12.03
CA LYS A 251 -14.39 10.50 11.96
C LYS A 251 -14.28 11.74 11.09
N PHE A 252 -14.91 11.76 9.92
CA PHE A 252 -14.96 12.95 9.07
C PHE A 252 -15.75 14.09 9.72
N ARG A 253 -16.90 13.77 10.34
CA ARG A 253 -17.71 14.78 11.05
C ARG A 253 -16.96 15.41 12.22
N ASN A 254 -16.17 14.64 12.95
CA ASN A 254 -15.33 15.12 14.05
C ASN A 254 -14.00 15.77 13.59
N LEU A 255 -13.73 15.75 12.28
CA LEU A 255 -12.43 16.12 11.70
C LEU A 255 -11.27 15.29 12.27
N GLU A 256 -11.54 14.08 12.75
CA GLU A 256 -10.48 13.10 13.07
C GLU A 256 -9.77 12.68 11.78
N TRP A 257 -10.52 12.59 10.68
CA TRP A 257 -10.02 12.43 9.32
C TRP A 257 -10.37 13.64 8.47
N LEU A 258 -9.44 14.07 7.63
CA LEU A 258 -9.66 15.08 6.60
C LEU A 258 -9.61 14.44 5.20
N PRO A 259 -10.42 14.91 4.24
CA PRO A 259 -10.38 14.37 2.87
C PRO A 259 -9.03 14.51 2.16
N ALA A 260 -8.21 15.49 2.56
CA ALA A 260 -6.88 15.71 2.01
C ALA A 260 -5.77 14.89 2.69
N GLU A 261 -6.01 14.35 3.90
CA GLU A 261 -5.02 13.65 4.75
C GLU A 261 -4.54 12.33 4.12
N TYR A 262 -5.22 11.86 3.06
CA TYR A 262 -4.96 10.61 2.36
C TYR A 262 -4.63 10.82 0.88
N SER A 263 -4.02 11.96 0.53
CA SER A 263 -3.46 12.22 -0.79
C SER A 263 -1.97 12.55 -0.64
N PRO A 264 -1.06 11.99 -1.46
CA PRO A 264 0.39 12.18 -1.34
C PRO A 264 0.88 13.60 -1.68
N TYR A 265 -0.04 14.56 -1.83
CA TYR A 265 0.20 15.92 -2.30
C TYR A 265 -0.33 17.00 -1.33
N SER A 266 -0.79 16.63 -0.12
CA SER A 266 -1.39 17.59 0.81
C SER A 266 -0.35 18.37 1.64
N THR A 267 -0.30 19.69 1.44
CA THR A 267 0.04 20.71 2.45
C THR A 267 -0.96 21.86 2.30
N PRO A 268 -1.62 22.37 3.36
CA PRO A 268 -1.11 22.77 4.69
C PRO A 268 -1.09 21.65 5.74
N SER A 269 -0.44 21.87 6.88
CA SER A 269 -0.53 20.92 8.01
C SER A 269 -1.99 20.66 8.38
N ASP A 270 -2.32 19.40 8.66
CA ASP A 270 -3.69 18.97 8.96
C ASP A 270 -4.34 19.78 10.08
N THR A 271 -3.52 20.35 10.97
CA THR A 271 -3.93 21.30 12.01
C THR A 271 -4.57 22.57 11.45
N VAL A 272 -4.00 23.17 10.40
CA VAL A 272 -4.51 24.40 9.78
C VAL A 272 -5.83 24.12 9.08
N VAL A 273 -5.92 23.06 8.27
CA VAL A 273 -7.16 22.73 7.55
C VAL A 273 -8.29 22.41 8.51
N ARG A 274 -8.01 21.66 9.58
CA ARG A 274 -8.97 21.35 10.64
C ARG A 274 -9.48 22.61 11.35
N GLU A 275 -8.59 23.56 11.62
CA GLU A 275 -8.98 24.84 12.22
C GLU A 275 -9.81 25.70 11.26
N LEU A 276 -9.48 25.68 9.96
CA LEU A 276 -10.31 26.33 8.93
C LEU A 276 -11.73 25.77 8.91
N TYR A 277 -11.93 24.46 8.99
CA TYR A 277 -13.28 23.90 9.08
C TYR A 277 -14.04 24.43 10.31
N ARG A 278 -13.41 24.38 11.50
CA ARG A 278 -14.03 24.82 12.76
C ARG A 278 -14.39 26.30 12.75
N THR A 279 -13.45 27.16 12.37
CA THR A 279 -13.64 28.62 12.32
C THR A 279 -14.70 29.04 11.30
N ASN A 280 -14.99 28.20 10.30
CA ASN A 280 -16.05 28.42 9.32
C ASN A 280 -17.33 27.63 9.65
N GLY A 281 -17.52 27.19 10.90
CA GLY A 281 -18.80 26.69 11.42
C GLY A 281 -19.02 25.18 11.28
N TRP A 282 -18.01 24.39 10.94
CA TRP A 282 -18.16 22.92 10.88
C TRP A 282 -18.43 22.32 12.28
N PRO A 283 -19.33 21.33 12.42
CA PRO A 283 -20.16 20.72 11.36
C PRO A 283 -21.53 21.40 11.15
N ASP A 284 -22.08 22.12 12.13
CA ASP A 284 -23.51 22.42 12.15
C ASP A 284 -23.89 23.74 11.44
N GLN A 285 -22.94 24.66 11.27
CA GLN A 285 -23.15 25.98 10.65
C GLN A 285 -22.11 26.25 9.55
N PHE A 286 -21.70 25.18 8.85
CA PHE A 286 -20.57 25.26 7.93
C PHE A 286 -20.85 26.20 6.75
N ASN A 287 -20.00 27.20 6.58
CA ASN A 287 -20.01 28.12 5.46
C ASN A 287 -18.92 27.74 4.46
N LEU A 288 -19.29 26.94 3.45
CA LEU A 288 -18.37 26.46 2.43
C LEU A 288 -17.65 27.61 1.70
N THR A 289 -18.36 28.68 1.33
CA THR A 289 -17.77 29.82 0.61
C THR A 289 -16.72 30.55 1.46
N ALA A 290 -17.00 30.75 2.75
CA ALA A 290 -16.04 31.36 3.67
C ALA A 290 -14.82 30.46 3.90
N PHE A 291 -15.04 29.15 4.02
CA PHE A 291 -14.00 28.14 4.15
C PHE A 291 -13.06 28.12 2.93
N GLU A 292 -13.61 28.05 1.71
CA GLU A 292 -12.81 28.06 0.47
C GLU A 292 -11.97 29.34 0.34
N ALA A 293 -12.57 30.50 0.67
CA ALA A 293 -11.84 31.76 0.69
C ALA A 293 -10.72 31.77 1.74
N ALA A 294 -10.94 31.18 2.92
CA ALA A 294 -9.93 31.08 3.97
C ALA A 294 -8.81 30.08 3.61
N LYS A 295 -9.15 28.94 3.01
CA LYS A 295 -8.21 27.95 2.48
C LYS A 295 -7.31 28.54 1.40
N ALA A 296 -7.88 29.29 0.45
CA ALA A 296 -7.11 29.98 -0.59
C ALA A 296 -6.13 31.01 -0.01
N ARG A 297 -6.56 31.79 1.00
CA ARG A 297 -5.65 32.72 1.71
C ARG A 297 -4.52 31.99 2.43
N SER A 298 -4.83 30.89 3.12
CA SER A 298 -3.82 30.08 3.81
C SER A 298 -2.79 29.49 2.84
N ALA A 299 -3.24 28.96 1.69
CA ALA A 299 -2.34 28.40 0.68
C ALA A 299 -1.39 29.46 0.11
N ASN A 300 -1.89 30.67 -0.14
CA ASN A 300 -1.07 31.79 -0.61
C ASN A 300 -0.03 32.21 0.44
N TYR A 301 -0.41 32.27 1.71
CA TYR A 301 0.52 32.59 2.80
C TYR A 301 1.64 31.54 2.92
N THR A 302 1.28 30.26 2.88
CA THR A 302 2.26 29.15 2.91
C THR A 302 3.21 29.21 1.72
N LYS A 303 2.68 29.47 0.51
CA LYS A 303 3.50 29.60 -0.70
C LYS A 303 4.48 30.77 -0.60
N GLU A 304 4.02 31.94 -0.18
CA GLU A 304 4.88 33.13 -0.02
C GLU A 304 5.96 32.90 1.04
N THR A 305 5.59 32.25 2.16
CA THR A 305 6.53 31.89 3.21
C THR A 305 7.59 30.91 2.68
N TRP A 306 7.18 29.83 2.00
CA TRP A 306 8.10 28.89 1.35
C TRP A 306 9.02 29.57 0.34
N GLU A 307 8.51 30.43 -0.54
CA GLU A 307 9.32 31.16 -1.52
C GLU A 307 10.33 32.11 -0.87
N THR A 308 10.05 32.58 0.36
CA THR A 308 10.98 33.45 1.12
C THR A 308 11.95 32.68 2.02
N GLU A 309 11.55 31.54 2.56
CA GLU A 309 12.34 30.76 3.53
C GLU A 309 13.18 29.66 2.87
N GLU A 310 12.74 29.09 1.74
CA GLU A 310 13.49 28.06 0.99
C GLU A 310 14.93 28.50 0.70
N PRO A 311 15.19 29.71 0.18
CA PRO A 311 16.57 30.13 -0.06
C PRO A 311 17.40 30.23 1.23
N VAL A 312 16.78 30.61 2.35
CA VAL A 312 17.46 30.74 3.65
C VAL A 312 17.75 29.37 4.26
N GLN A 313 16.80 28.43 4.16
CA GLN A 313 17.01 27.05 4.61
C GLN A 313 18.06 26.34 3.75
N LEU A 314 18.06 26.61 2.44
CA LEU A 314 19.07 26.09 1.52
C LEU A 314 20.47 26.60 1.87
N VAL A 315 20.63 27.91 2.14
CA VAL A 315 21.92 28.48 2.57
C VAL A 315 22.40 27.84 3.88
N ARG A 316 21.51 27.67 4.87
CA ARG A 316 21.87 27.00 6.13
C ARG A 316 22.29 25.55 5.93
N TRP A 317 21.57 24.81 5.09
CA TRP A 317 21.94 23.43 4.75
C TRP A 317 23.31 23.36 4.06
N LEU A 318 23.59 24.30 3.16
CA LEU A 318 24.90 24.40 2.49
C LEU A 318 26.02 24.73 3.49
N ASP A 319 25.81 25.69 4.40
CA ASP A 319 26.78 26.03 5.45
C ASP A 319 27.10 24.79 6.33
N ASP A 320 26.07 24.08 6.81
CA ASP A 320 26.26 22.86 7.61
C ASP A 320 27.04 21.77 6.85
N HIS A 321 26.81 21.67 5.53
CA HIS A 321 27.50 20.71 4.68
C HIS A 321 28.96 21.10 4.44
N ILE A 322 29.24 22.38 4.19
CA ILE A 322 30.60 22.92 4.06
C ILE A 322 31.37 22.70 5.36
N ASP A 323 30.80 23.03 6.52
CA ASP A 323 31.41 22.77 7.82
C ASP A 323 31.72 21.28 8.04
N GLY A 324 30.83 20.39 7.55
CA GLY A 324 31.05 18.95 7.55
C GLY A 324 32.27 18.53 6.73
N LEU A 325 32.43 19.10 5.53
CA LEU A 325 33.57 18.85 4.65
C LEU A 325 34.87 19.43 5.22
N GLU A 326 34.84 20.65 5.77
CA GLU A 326 36.01 21.27 6.40
C GLU A 326 36.53 20.46 7.59
N ARG A 327 35.61 19.95 8.44
CA ARG A 327 35.97 19.04 9.54
C ARG A 327 36.65 17.77 9.03
N ALA A 328 36.10 17.16 7.99
CA ALA A 328 36.68 15.96 7.38
C ALA A 328 38.08 16.23 6.82
N ILE A 329 38.28 17.35 6.13
CA ILE A 329 39.59 17.77 5.60
C ILE A 329 40.59 17.95 6.74
N GLN A 330 40.19 18.55 7.86
CA GLN A 330 41.07 18.72 9.02
C GLN A 330 41.45 17.38 9.67
N GLU A 331 40.49 16.47 9.83
CA GLU A 331 40.75 15.12 10.34
C GLU A 331 41.74 14.35 9.45
N LEU A 332 41.57 14.43 8.13
CA LEU A 332 42.51 13.83 7.16
C LEU A 332 43.91 14.46 7.25
N LYS A 333 44.02 15.78 7.42
CA LYS A 333 45.31 16.47 7.60
C LYS A 333 46.03 16.04 8.88
N ILE A 334 45.30 15.91 9.99
CA ILE A 334 45.86 15.42 11.28
C ILE A 334 46.40 14.00 11.13
N ASN A 335 45.67 13.13 10.43
CA ASN A 335 46.06 11.75 10.21
C ASN A 335 47.26 11.61 9.25
N GLN A 336 47.32 12.42 8.17
CA GLN A 336 48.46 12.45 7.25
C GLN A 336 49.77 12.92 7.91
N LEU A 337 49.69 13.77 8.93
CA LEU A 337 50.85 14.22 9.70
C LEU A 337 51.29 13.20 10.77
N GLY A 338 50.61 12.06 10.91
CA GLY A 338 50.90 11.04 11.92
C GLY A 338 50.61 11.51 13.35
N LEU A 339 49.77 12.54 13.51
CA LEU A 339 49.43 13.16 14.79
C LEU A 339 48.15 12.58 15.42
N GLY A 340 47.44 11.71 14.69
CA GLY A 340 46.20 11.05 15.14
C GLY A 340 46.44 9.80 15.99
N THR A 341 45.54 9.55 16.93
CA THR A 341 45.49 8.28 17.68
C THR A 341 45.02 7.13 16.78
N PRO A 342 45.35 5.86 17.10
CA PRO A 342 44.93 4.70 16.29
C PRO A 342 43.41 4.63 16.04
N ASP A 343 42.59 5.08 16.99
CA ASP A 343 41.12 5.10 16.89
C ASP A 343 40.62 6.22 15.93
N GLN A 344 41.36 7.33 15.82
CA GLN A 344 41.10 8.41 14.87
C GLN A 344 41.51 8.03 13.44
N ASN A 345 42.55 7.20 13.29
CA ASN A 345 43.00 6.70 12.00
C ASN A 345 42.02 5.67 11.40
N GLN A 346 41.38 4.84 12.24
CA GLN A 346 40.37 3.87 11.78
C GLN A 346 39.06 4.55 11.34
N LYS A 347 38.57 5.55 12.09
CA LYS A 347 37.37 6.32 11.69
C LYS A 347 37.52 7.06 10.37
N ALA A 348 38.73 7.53 10.05
CA ALA A 348 38.99 8.22 8.79
C ALA A 348 38.93 7.30 7.56
N LEU A 349 39.30 6.03 7.70
CA LEU A 349 39.17 5.02 6.64
C LEU A 349 37.71 4.67 6.33
N ASP A 350 36.87 4.57 7.36
CA ASP A 350 35.43 4.32 7.18
C ASP A 350 34.72 5.55 6.55
N PHE A 351 35.20 6.76 6.86
CA PHE A 351 34.69 8.03 6.33
C PHE A 351 34.99 8.26 4.84
N ASP A 352 36.12 7.76 4.33
CA ASP A 352 36.58 7.92 2.94
C ASP A 352 35.62 7.28 1.90
N SER A 353 34.95 6.18 2.29
CA SER A 353 33.93 5.52 1.47
C SER A 353 32.64 6.34 1.32
N GLY A 354 32.22 7.03 2.39
CA GLY A 354 31.03 7.89 2.38
C GLY A 354 31.27 9.27 1.74
N THR A 355 32.53 9.68 1.57
CA THR A 355 32.89 11.00 1.04
C THR A 355 32.76 11.06 -0.48
N ALA A 356 33.17 10.01 -1.20
CA ALA A 356 33.00 9.93 -2.66
C ALA A 356 31.53 9.94 -3.08
N GLN A 357 30.66 9.26 -2.33
CA GLN A 357 29.21 9.26 -2.57
C GLN A 357 28.58 10.64 -2.33
N LYS A 358 29.08 11.41 -1.34
CA LYS A 358 28.65 12.79 -1.09
C LYS A 358 29.09 13.77 -2.18
N ILE A 359 30.24 13.54 -2.82
CA ILE A 359 30.73 14.36 -3.94
C ILE A 359 29.84 14.18 -5.19
N GLU A 360 29.45 12.94 -5.51
CA GLU A 360 28.59 12.64 -6.66
C GLU A 360 27.17 13.22 -6.48
N ILE A 361 26.63 13.18 -5.26
CA ILE A 361 25.38 13.86 -4.89
C ILE A 361 25.51 15.39 -5.06
N SER A 362 26.68 15.96 -4.78
CA SER A 362 26.92 17.39 -4.92
C SER A 362 26.93 17.85 -6.39
N ASP A 363 27.43 17.06 -7.32
CA ASP A 363 27.49 17.45 -8.74
C ASP A 363 26.10 17.37 -9.41
N ALA A 364 25.31 16.34 -9.11
CA ALA A 364 23.92 16.25 -9.58
C ALA A 364 23.03 17.39 -9.03
N PHE A 365 23.39 17.94 -7.87
CA PHE A 365 22.68 19.03 -7.21
C PHE A 365 23.04 20.41 -7.77
N VAL A 366 24.31 20.66 -8.13
CA VAL A 366 24.73 21.87 -8.86
C VAL A 366 23.96 21.98 -10.19
N ASP A 367 23.74 20.86 -10.86
CA ASP A 367 22.92 20.77 -12.08
C ASP A 367 21.44 21.14 -11.84
N GLN A 368 20.89 20.84 -10.65
CA GLN A 368 19.52 21.22 -10.25
C GLN A 368 19.41 22.70 -9.89
N LEU A 369 20.45 23.27 -9.28
CA LEU A 369 20.59 24.70 -8.97
C LEU A 369 20.60 25.55 -10.24
N ASP A 370 21.37 25.17 -11.27
CA ASP A 370 21.41 25.90 -12.54
C ASP A 370 20.05 25.91 -13.26
N ARG A 371 19.28 24.82 -13.19
CA ARG A 371 17.90 24.75 -13.71
C ARG A 371 16.93 25.66 -12.94
N THR A 372 17.15 25.82 -11.64
CA THR A 372 16.33 26.67 -10.77
C THR A 372 16.67 28.15 -10.99
N ARG A 373 17.95 28.45 -11.25
CA ARG A 373 18.47 29.78 -11.63
C ARG A 373 17.85 30.29 -12.93
N THR A 374 17.69 29.44 -13.95
CA THR A 374 17.03 29.82 -15.22
C THR A 374 15.56 30.23 -15.02
N ARG A 375 14.92 29.81 -13.92
CA ARG A 375 13.53 30.16 -13.57
C ARG A 375 13.38 31.42 -12.69
N LYS A 376 14.43 31.83 -11.96
CA LYS A 376 14.34 32.84 -10.87
C LYS A 376 14.97 34.20 -11.19
N GLU A 377 15.39 34.46 -12.43
CA GLU A 377 16.13 35.66 -12.85
C GLU A 377 15.34 37.00 -12.80
N SER A 378 14.42 37.20 -11.86
CA SER A 378 13.67 38.45 -11.72
C SER A 378 13.61 39.08 -10.34
N ARG A 379 13.79 38.40 -9.19
CA ARG A 379 13.65 39.10 -7.87
C ARG A 379 14.40 38.47 -6.70
N ARG A 380 15.64 38.93 -6.44
CA ARG A 380 16.20 39.40 -5.14
C ARG A 380 17.74 39.31 -5.13
N LEU A 381 18.37 40.42 -5.54
CA LEU A 381 19.84 40.59 -5.71
C LEU A 381 20.72 40.30 -4.47
N GLY A 382 20.17 40.19 -3.26
CA GLY A 382 20.97 39.98 -2.04
C GLY A 382 21.18 38.53 -1.61
N VAL A 383 20.28 37.60 -1.97
CA VAL A 383 20.41 36.18 -1.61
C VAL A 383 21.28 35.45 -2.65
N ASP A 384 21.19 35.87 -3.91
CA ASP A 384 22.00 35.32 -5.00
C ASP A 384 23.50 35.58 -4.80
N GLU A 385 23.88 36.73 -4.22
CA GLU A 385 25.28 37.04 -3.89
C GLU A 385 25.85 36.11 -2.80
N GLU A 386 25.07 35.78 -1.77
CA GLU A 386 25.52 34.88 -0.71
C GLU A 386 25.56 33.43 -1.19
N ILE A 387 24.59 32.99 -2.00
CA ILE A 387 24.64 31.69 -2.67
C ILE A 387 25.90 31.58 -3.55
N MET A 388 26.20 32.58 -4.37
CA MET A 388 27.41 32.58 -5.19
C MET A 388 28.70 32.58 -4.35
N ARG A 389 28.72 33.26 -3.20
CA ARG A 389 29.87 33.18 -2.27
C ARG A 389 30.05 31.77 -1.71
N GLN A 390 28.97 31.09 -1.36
CA GLN A 390 29.02 29.73 -0.83
C GLN A 390 29.40 28.71 -1.92
N GLU A 391 28.96 28.89 -3.16
CA GLU A 391 29.39 28.08 -4.30
C GLU A 391 30.90 28.18 -4.54
N VAL A 392 31.48 29.39 -4.45
CA VAL A 392 32.92 29.59 -4.56
C VAL A 392 33.68 28.89 -3.44
N LYS A 393 33.17 28.94 -2.20
CA LYS A 393 33.77 28.21 -1.07
C LYS A 393 33.69 26.69 -1.26
N LEU A 394 32.54 26.18 -1.71
CA LEU A 394 32.34 24.76 -1.97
C LEU A 394 33.27 24.25 -3.09
N ALA A 395 33.42 25.02 -4.17
CA ALA A 395 34.35 24.70 -5.25
C ALA A 395 35.80 24.66 -4.76
N ALA A 396 36.21 25.64 -3.93
CA ALA A 396 37.54 25.66 -3.33
C ALA A 396 37.78 24.45 -2.40
N ALA A 397 36.79 24.08 -1.58
CA ALA A 397 36.88 22.91 -0.71
C ALA A 397 37.00 21.59 -1.50
N LYS A 398 36.24 21.46 -2.60
CA LYS A 398 36.35 20.30 -3.53
C LYS A 398 37.74 20.21 -4.15
N GLU A 399 38.31 21.34 -4.60
CA GLU A 399 39.64 21.37 -5.20
C GLU A 399 40.73 20.99 -4.19
N GLU A 400 40.62 21.46 -2.95
CA GLU A 400 41.56 21.11 -1.87
C GLU A 400 41.48 19.62 -1.50
N LEU A 401 40.27 19.05 -1.47
CA LEU A 401 40.07 17.62 -1.23
C LEU A 401 40.68 16.76 -2.34
N GLN A 402 40.44 17.10 -3.61
CA GLN A 402 41.07 16.43 -4.75
C GLN A 402 42.59 16.57 -4.73
N ALA A 403 43.12 17.71 -4.28
CA ALA A 403 44.56 17.89 -4.10
C ALA A 403 45.11 16.99 -2.97
N ALA A 404 44.37 16.81 -1.88
CA ALA A 404 44.72 15.89 -0.80
C ALA A 404 44.73 14.42 -1.26
N GLU A 405 43.73 13.99 -2.03
CA GLU A 405 43.68 12.66 -2.65
C GLU A 405 44.86 12.41 -3.60
N ARG A 406 45.19 13.39 -4.45
CA ARG A 406 46.38 13.32 -5.33
C ARG A 406 47.67 13.15 -4.53
N ARG A 407 47.79 13.80 -3.36
CA ARG A 407 48.95 13.63 -2.46
C ARG A 407 49.00 12.24 -1.82
N MET A 408 47.85 11.67 -1.43
CA MET A 408 47.79 10.29 -0.90
C MET A 408 48.19 9.25 -1.95
N ASN A 409 47.71 9.40 -3.18
CA ASN A 409 48.07 8.52 -4.30
C ASN A 409 49.57 8.59 -4.62
N LEU A 410 50.18 9.80 -4.57
CA LEU A 410 51.62 9.99 -4.76
C LEU A 410 52.47 9.39 -3.61
N ALA A 411 51.90 9.24 -2.42
CA ALA A 411 52.54 8.60 -1.27
C ALA A 411 52.45 7.07 -1.28
N GLY A 412 51.83 6.47 -2.32
CA GLY A 412 51.74 5.02 -2.49
C GLY A 412 50.66 4.33 -1.64
N LEU A 413 49.72 5.09 -1.07
CA LEU A 413 48.57 4.57 -0.33
C LEU A 413 47.42 4.34 -1.35
N SER A 414 47.04 3.08 -1.56
CA SER A 414 46.03 2.69 -2.56
C SER A 414 44.68 2.42 -1.91
N ARG A 415 43.60 2.77 -2.62
CA ARG A 415 42.19 2.54 -2.22
C ARG A 415 41.81 1.05 -2.10
N ASN A 416 42.69 0.14 -2.53
CA ASN A 416 42.42 -1.31 -2.62
C ASN A 416 42.77 -2.13 -1.36
N ASP A 417 43.14 -1.49 -0.26
CA ASP A 417 43.51 -2.20 0.99
C ASP A 417 42.35 -2.34 2.00
N LEU A 418 41.08 -2.19 1.56
CA LEU A 418 39.90 -2.38 2.43
C LEU A 418 39.27 -3.79 2.28
N PRO A 419 38.81 -4.42 3.38
CA PRO A 419 38.32 -5.80 3.36
C PRO A 419 36.91 -5.94 2.73
N PRO A 420 36.57 -7.13 2.17
CA PRO A 420 35.38 -7.30 1.34
C PRO A 420 34.10 -7.42 2.18
N GLY A 421 33.28 -6.37 2.19
CA GLY A 421 31.97 -6.38 2.88
C GLY A 421 30.94 -5.32 2.44
N ALA A 422 31.18 -4.56 1.37
CA ALA A 422 30.39 -3.37 1.05
C ALA A 422 29.47 -3.51 -0.18
N SER A 423 28.69 -4.60 -0.32
CA SER A 423 27.76 -4.76 -1.46
C SER A 423 26.27 -4.55 -1.15
N TYR A 424 25.91 -4.17 0.08
CA TYR A 424 24.50 -4.01 0.48
C TYR A 424 24.03 -2.54 0.51
N VAL A 425 24.94 -1.58 0.60
CA VAL A 425 24.62 -0.15 0.74
C VAL A 425 24.41 0.54 -0.62
N ASP A 426 25.08 0.06 -1.69
CA ASP A 426 24.96 0.63 -3.04
C ASP A 426 23.60 0.41 -3.70
N GLN A 427 22.90 -0.68 -3.35
CA GLN A 427 21.61 -1.00 -3.95
C GLN A 427 20.47 -0.11 -3.38
N GLN A 428 20.56 0.29 -2.10
CA GLN A 428 19.56 1.19 -1.51
C GLN A 428 19.77 2.65 -1.91
N ALA A 429 21.02 3.08 -2.09
CA ALA A 429 21.32 4.43 -2.57
C ALA A 429 20.89 4.64 -4.04
N THR A 430 21.09 3.63 -4.90
CA THR A 430 20.64 3.66 -6.29
C THR A 430 19.12 3.71 -6.41
N ALA A 431 18.40 3.01 -5.52
CA ALA A 431 16.94 3.04 -5.47
C ALA A 431 16.41 4.43 -5.02
N ALA A 432 17.02 5.04 -4.00
CA ALA A 432 16.66 6.38 -3.53
C ALA A 432 16.93 7.47 -4.60
N TYR A 433 18.00 7.34 -5.38
CA TYR A 433 18.33 8.26 -6.46
C TYR A 433 17.36 8.15 -7.66
N MET A 434 16.95 6.92 -8.00
CA MET A 434 15.95 6.69 -9.06
C MET A 434 14.55 7.17 -8.67
N ASP A 435 14.19 7.07 -7.39
CA ASP A 435 12.91 7.55 -6.87
C ASP A 435 12.85 9.09 -6.86
N PHE A 436 13.98 9.75 -6.55
CA PHE A 436 14.14 11.19 -6.62
C PHE A 436 13.99 11.76 -8.04
N ARG A 437 14.63 11.15 -9.06
CA ARG A 437 14.45 11.59 -10.48
C ARG A 437 13.01 11.43 -10.95
N ARG A 438 12.34 10.37 -10.52
CA ARG A 438 10.98 10.05 -10.96
C ARG A 438 9.93 10.98 -10.35
N THR A 439 10.12 11.44 -9.12
CA THR A 439 9.24 12.40 -8.43
C THR A 439 9.37 13.84 -8.94
N HIS A 440 10.50 14.20 -9.54
CA HIS A 440 10.79 15.59 -9.94
C HIS A 440 10.82 15.82 -11.46
N ASN A 441 10.38 14.83 -12.26
CA ASN A 441 10.27 14.86 -13.72
C ASN A 441 11.54 15.36 -14.44
N VAL A 442 12.68 14.71 -14.14
CA VAL A 442 14.01 14.91 -14.76
C VAL A 442 14.53 13.65 -15.42
#